data_AF-A0A964I6S8-F1
#
_entry.id   AF-A0A964I6S8-F1
#
_cell.length_a   1.000
_cell.length_b   1.000
_cell.length_c   1.000
_cell.angle_alpha   90.00
_cell.angle_beta   90.00
_cell.angle_gamma   90.00
#
_symmetry.space_group_name_H-M   'P 1'
#
loop_
_entity.id
_entity.type
_entity.pdbx_description
1 polymer ?
#
loop_
_entity_poly.entity_id
_entity_poly.type
_entity_poly.pdbx_seq_one_letter_code
_entity_poly.pdbx_strand_id
1 'polypeptide(L)' 'QDGDQVRVFNGRGSLDVVARVKSSGGRVRSGLVLVPFGWVGARTKDMKTVNALTNDQAADFGGGVAFYDTMVQVEKI' A
#
# COMPACT_ATOMS: atom_id res chain seq x y z
N GLN A 1 15.91 1.46 0.03
CA GLN A 1 16.69 0.21 0.26
C GLN A 1 15.88 -0.72 1.17
N ASP A 2 16.26 -1.98 1.31
CA ASP A 2 15.64 -2.87 2.30
C ASP A 2 15.83 -2.29 3.71
N GLY A 3 14.75 -2.26 4.50
CA GLY A 3 14.77 -1.69 5.85
C GLY A 3 14.59 -0.17 5.95
N ASP A 4 14.60 0.57 4.84
CA ASP A 4 14.33 2.01 4.87
C ASP A 4 12.89 2.30 5.33
N GLN A 5 12.70 3.36 6.13
CA GLN A 5 11.37 3.92 6.33
C GLN A 5 10.94 4.67 5.07
N VAL A 6 9.71 4.43 4.65
CA VAL A 6 9.14 5.00 3.43
C VAL A 6 7.71 5.44 3.69
N ARG A 7 7.31 6.50 2.99
CA ARG A 7 5.91 6.91 2.90
C ARG A 7 5.34 6.36 1.60
N VAL A 8 4.21 5.65 1.71
CA VAL A 8 3.38 5.24 0.56
C VAL A 8 2.14 6.09 0.56
N PHE A 9 1.85 6.80 -0.51
CA PHE A 9 0.78 7.81 -0.51
C PHE A 9 0.11 8.02 -1.86
N ASN A 10 -1.07 8.63 -1.82
CA ASN A 10 -1.78 9.19 -2.97
C ASN A 10 -2.71 10.33 -2.49
N GLY A 11 -3.60 10.81 -3.36
CA GLY A 11 -4.53 11.90 -3.02
C GLY A 11 -5.56 11.56 -1.93
N ARG A 12 -5.71 10.29 -1.53
CA ARG A 12 -6.66 9.86 -0.48
C ARG A 12 -6.00 9.73 0.89
N GLY A 13 -4.72 9.36 0.94
CA GLY A 13 -4.05 9.11 2.21
C GLY A 13 -2.60 8.70 2.08
N SER A 14 -2.03 8.31 3.21
CA SER A 14 -0.63 7.88 3.32
C SER A 14 -0.43 6.86 4.44
N LEU A 15 0.60 6.03 4.29
CA LEU A 15 1.13 5.12 5.29
C LEU A 15 2.65 5.32 5.44
N ASP A 16 3.13 5.33 6.67
CA ASP A 16 4.56 5.33 6.97
C ASP A 16 4.98 3.91 7.40
N VAL A 17 5.76 3.22 6.55
CA VAL A 17 6.08 1.79 6.68
C VAL A 17 7.57 1.50 6.48
N VAL A 18 7.99 0.29 6.84
CA VAL A 18 9.35 -0.21 6.54
C VAL A 18 9.35 -0.96 5.21
N ALA A 19 10.18 -0.51 4.27
CA ALA A 19 10.33 -1.16 2.98
C ALA A 19 11.00 -2.54 3.13
N ARG A 20 10.42 -3.55 2.47
CA ARG A 20 11.02 -4.89 2.33
C ARG A 20 11.36 -5.16 0.88
N VAL A 21 12.64 -5.05 0.52
CA VAL A 21 13.14 -5.13 -0.85
C VAL A 21 14.11 -6.31 -0.96
N LYS A 22 13.83 -7.24 -1.86
CA LYS A 22 14.74 -8.36 -2.15
C LYS A 22 15.71 -7.97 -3.27
N SER A 23 17.01 -8.13 -3.02
CA SER A 23 18.07 -7.83 -3.99
C SER A 23 18.15 -8.83 -5.15
N SER A 24 17.72 -10.08 -4.97
CA SER A 24 17.89 -11.18 -5.94
C SER A 24 16.57 -11.76 -6.48
N GLY A 25 15.63 -10.90 -6.88
CA GLY A 25 14.35 -11.33 -7.45
C GLY A 25 13.29 -11.62 -6.37
N GLY A 26 12.34 -10.69 -6.23
CA GLY A 26 11.18 -10.84 -5.34
C GLY A 26 9.91 -11.25 -6.08
N ARG A 27 8.83 -11.48 -5.32
CA ARG A 27 7.48 -11.72 -5.89
C ARG A 27 6.83 -10.46 -6.46
N VAL A 28 7.40 -9.28 -6.17
CA VAL A 28 6.87 -7.98 -6.59
C VAL A 28 7.69 -7.50 -7.78
N ARG A 29 7.02 -7.23 -8.91
CA ARG A 29 7.65 -6.72 -10.13
C ARG A 29 8.01 -5.24 -9.98
N SER A 30 8.94 -4.77 -10.81
CA SER A 30 9.25 -3.34 -10.92
C SER A 30 7.98 -2.53 -11.20
N GLY A 31 7.82 -1.39 -10.53
CA GLY A 31 6.64 -0.53 -10.63
C GLY A 31 5.44 -0.96 -9.76
N LEU A 32 5.53 -2.07 -9.02
CA LEU A 32 4.49 -2.50 -8.08
C LEU A 32 4.92 -2.36 -6.63
N VAL A 33 3.94 -2.12 -5.76
CA VAL A 33 4.09 -2.18 -4.30
C VAL A 33 3.13 -3.23 -3.76
N LEU A 34 3.60 -4.02 -2.79
CA LEU A 34 2.75 -4.94 -2.03
C LEU A 34 2.71 -4.47 -0.59
N VAL A 35 1.50 -4.24 -0.08
CA VAL A 35 1.25 -3.99 1.34
C VAL A 35 0.37 -5.13 1.87
N PRO A 36 0.78 -5.85 2.93
CA PRO A 36 -0.03 -6.92 3.51
C PRO A 36 -1.38 -6.40 4.00
N PHE A 37 -2.45 -7.12 3.66
CA PHE A 37 -3.78 -6.89 4.21
C PHE A 37 -3.94 -7.56 5.58
N GLY A 38 -4.83 -7.02 6.43
CA GLY A 38 -5.20 -7.62 7.71
C GLY A 38 -4.68 -6.91 8.97
N TRP A 39 -4.02 -5.76 8.84
CA TRP A 39 -3.65 -4.94 9.99
C TRP A 39 -4.89 -4.32 10.66
N VAL A 40 -4.90 -4.31 11.99
CA VAL A 40 -5.92 -3.59 12.78
C VAL A 40 -5.40 -2.19 13.04
N GLY A 41 -6.10 -1.15 12.58
CA GLY A 41 -5.63 0.24 12.66
C GLY A 41 -5.15 0.62 14.06
N ALA A 42 -5.89 0.28 15.11
CA ALA A 42 -5.52 0.53 16.51
C ALA A 42 -4.22 -0.16 16.99
N ARG A 43 -3.64 -1.06 16.18
CA ARG A 43 -2.37 -1.76 16.44
C ARG A 43 -1.25 -1.31 15.49
N THR A 44 -1.48 -0.24 14.73
CA THR A 44 -0.49 0.40 13.86
C THR A 44 -0.01 1.72 14.48
N LYS A 45 1.17 2.19 14.08
CA LYS A 45 1.78 3.42 14.64
C LYS A 45 0.97 4.68 14.30
N ASP A 46 0.36 4.71 13.13
CA ASP A 46 -0.36 5.86 12.57
C ASP A 46 -1.90 5.69 12.61
N MET A 47 -2.39 4.63 13.26
CA MET A 47 -3.81 4.27 13.34
C MET A 47 -4.46 3.97 11.97
N LYS A 48 -3.67 3.71 10.93
CA LYS A 48 -4.14 3.49 9.55
C LYS A 48 -3.92 2.06 9.08
N THR A 49 -4.59 1.71 7.99
CA THR A 49 -4.42 0.43 7.29
C THR A 49 -4.24 0.71 5.79
N VAL A 50 -3.87 -0.32 5.01
CA VAL A 50 -3.74 -0.20 3.54
C VAL A 50 -4.98 0.38 2.85
N ASN A 51 -6.16 0.20 3.44
CA ASN A 51 -7.40 0.74 2.87
C ASN A 51 -7.46 2.28 2.90
N ALA A 52 -6.58 2.96 3.64
CA ALA A 52 -6.43 4.42 3.54
C ALA A 52 -5.97 4.87 2.13
N LEU A 53 -5.43 3.96 1.32
CA LEU A 53 -4.96 4.22 -0.03
C LEU A 53 -5.95 3.78 -1.11
N THR A 54 -6.89 2.87 -0.79
CA THR A 54 -7.83 2.30 -1.76
C THR A 54 -9.00 3.23 -2.05
N ASN A 55 -9.67 3.02 -3.19
CA ASN A 55 -10.93 3.69 -3.51
C ASN A 55 -12.14 2.89 -2.97
N ASP A 56 -13.29 3.55 -2.89
CA ASP A 56 -14.59 2.98 -2.52
C ASP A 56 -15.51 2.77 -3.75
N GLN A 57 -14.97 2.89 -4.96
CA GLN A 57 -15.72 2.70 -6.20
C GLN A 57 -16.11 1.22 -6.39
N ALA A 58 -17.30 1.00 -6.93
CA ALA A 58 -17.72 -0.33 -7.37
C ALA A 58 -17.04 -0.69 -8.70
N ALA A 59 -16.59 -1.94 -8.82
CA ALA A 59 -16.03 -2.46 -10.06
C ALA A 59 -17.09 -2.46 -11.18
N ASP A 60 -16.69 -2.00 -12.38
CA ASP A 60 -17.58 -1.87 -13.55
C ASP A 60 -18.28 -3.19 -13.90
N PHE A 61 -17.58 -4.32 -13.71
CA PHE A 61 -18.15 -5.65 -13.90
C PHE A 61 -18.51 -6.29 -12.56
N GLY A 62 -19.81 -6.50 -12.33
CA GLY A 62 -20.33 -7.24 -11.19
C GLY A 62 -20.47 -6.45 -9.87
N GLY A 63 -20.07 -5.17 -9.82
CA GLY A 63 -20.35 -4.28 -8.69
C GLY A 63 -19.61 -4.61 -7.39
N GLY A 64 -18.54 -5.39 -7.47
CA GLY A 64 -17.68 -5.73 -6.32
C GLY A 64 -16.73 -4.59 -5.91
N VAL A 65 -15.84 -4.87 -4.97
CA VAL A 65 -14.82 -3.93 -4.49
C VAL A 65 -13.69 -3.72 -5.51
N ALA A 66 -13.23 -2.48 -5.70
CA ALA A 66 -12.18 -2.13 -6.66
C ALA A 66 -10.79 -1.85 -6.02
N PHE A 67 -10.40 -2.60 -4.97
CA PHE A 67 -9.17 -2.33 -4.20
C PHE A 67 -7.90 -2.24 -5.03
N TYR A 68 -7.77 -3.08 -6.06
CA TYR A 68 -6.56 -3.15 -6.89
C TYR A 68 -6.45 -2.00 -7.90
N ASP A 69 -7.51 -1.21 -8.09
CA ASP A 69 -7.44 0.04 -8.86
C ASP A 69 -6.93 1.19 -7.96
N THR A 70 -5.67 1.04 -7.55
CA THR A 70 -5.02 1.94 -6.61
C THR A 70 -3.61 2.24 -7.09
N MET A 71 -3.41 3.47 -7.57
CA MET A 71 -2.09 4.03 -7.83
C MET A 71 -1.54 4.73 -6.58
N VAL A 72 -0.24 4.58 -6.36
CA VAL A 72 0.48 5.20 -5.24
C VAL A 72 1.85 5.70 -5.69
N GLN A 73 2.39 6.63 -4.92
CA GLN A 73 3.80 7.00 -4.93
C GLN A 73 4.49 6.49 -3.67
N VAL A 74 5.81 6.32 -3.75
CA VAL A 74 6.66 5.91 -2.63
C VAL A 74 7.85 6.84 -2.55
N GLU A 75 8.09 7.38 -1.36
CA GLU A 75 9.26 8.21 -1.07
C GLU A 75 9.94 7.76 0.22
N LYS A 76 11.23 8.05 0.34
CA LYS A 76 11.98 7.78 1.57
C LYS A 76 11.67 8.86 2.61
N ILE A 77 11.51 8.44 3.87
CA ILE A 77 11.39 9.32 5.04
C ILE A 77 12.74 9.41 5.75
#